data_AF-A0A9Y1BQL7-F1
#
_entry.id   AF-A0A9Y1BQL7-F1
#
_cell.length_a   1.000
_cell.length_b   1.000
_cell.length_c   1.000
_cell.angle_alpha   90.00
_cell.angle_beta   90.00
_cell.angle_gamma   90.00
#
_symmetry.space_group_name_H-M   'P 1'
#
loop_
_entity.id
_entity.type
_entity.pdbx_description
1 polymer ?
#
loop_
_entity_poly.entity_id
_entity_poly.type
_entity_poly.pdbx_seq_one_letter_code
_entity_poly.pdbx_strand_id
1 'polypeptide(L)'
;MKRIAKNKSISLALTLIISLSFLFCYFVEKEELTFQPSQNNFTPISHFNSNENKVIKHSYTPHEPILIETYHDLSEFPGSGTEADPYIIENYAITGFIYVNYGIWITFDDLFFLVIRNCYLGDGGPNNGIIIENTHSKITVTNNSINDYHRGIYIHSSAYITLDSNTITDCDSGVELRNSYANNITSNIMHNCNIGLSANIDSTYNTFFSNIVSNSILVYLLILVVIMLLLLILFAIVRLTE
;
A
#
# COMPACT_ATOMS: atom_id res chain seq x y z
N MET A 1 -47.21 -0.66 -34.62
CA MET A 1 -46.62 -1.59 -33.62
C MET A 1 -45.10 -1.49 -33.46
N LYS A 2 -44.28 -1.33 -34.51
CA LYS A 2 -42.79 -1.24 -34.38
C LYS A 2 -42.27 -0.12 -33.45
N ARG A 3 -42.96 1.02 -33.36
CA ARG A 3 -42.56 2.17 -32.52
C ARG A 3 -42.68 1.90 -31.00
N ILE A 4 -43.60 1.02 -30.60
CA ILE A 4 -43.84 0.67 -29.18
C ILE A 4 -42.77 -0.31 -28.69
N ALA A 5 -42.27 -1.20 -29.55
CA ALA A 5 -41.19 -2.13 -29.21
C ALA A 5 -39.85 -1.40 -29.01
N LYS A 6 -39.52 -0.39 -29.84
CA LYS A 6 -38.28 0.42 -29.73
C LYS A 6 -38.19 1.14 -28.37
N ASN A 7 -39.30 1.69 -27.87
CA ASN A 7 -39.33 2.39 -26.58
C ASN A 7 -39.13 1.45 -25.37
N LYS A 8 -39.56 0.19 -25.46
CA LYS A 8 -39.34 -0.79 -24.38
C LYS A 8 -37.86 -1.17 -24.25
N SER A 9 -37.15 -1.33 -25.37
CA SER A 9 -35.72 -1.64 -25.38
C SER A 9 -34.88 -0.52 -24.78
N ILE A 10 -35.22 0.73 -25.12
CA ILE A 10 -34.58 1.94 -24.58
C ILE A 10 -34.81 2.05 -23.07
N SER A 11 -36.06 1.86 -22.63
CA SER A 11 -36.41 1.91 -21.21
C SER A 11 -35.66 0.84 -20.40
N LEU A 12 -35.51 -0.37 -20.94
CA LEU A 12 -34.76 -1.45 -20.29
C LEU A 12 -33.26 -1.12 -20.18
N ALA A 13 -32.66 -0.60 -21.26
CA ALA A 13 -31.25 -0.19 -21.27
C ALA A 13 -30.96 0.95 -20.27
N LEU A 14 -31.85 1.95 -20.21
CA LEU A 14 -31.73 3.04 -19.25
C LEU A 14 -31.84 2.53 -17.81
N THR A 15 -32.79 1.62 -17.55
CA THR A 15 -32.99 1.02 -16.23
C THR A 15 -31.78 0.19 -15.82
N LEU A 16 -31.20 -0.58 -16.76
CA LEU A 16 -29.98 -1.35 -16.51
C LEU A 16 -28.78 -0.46 -16.21
N ILE A 17 -28.59 0.64 -16.95
CA ILE A 17 -27.49 1.59 -16.73
C ILE A 17 -27.63 2.30 -15.40
N ILE A 18 -28.84 2.77 -15.07
CA ILE A 18 -29.13 3.38 -13.78
C ILE A 18 -28.86 2.36 -12.66
N SER A 19 -29.32 1.11 -12.82
CA SER A 19 -29.10 0.06 -11.82
C SER A 19 -27.61 -0.30 -11.67
N LEU A 20 -26.85 -0.37 -12.76
CA LEU A 20 -25.40 -0.58 -12.75
C LEU A 20 -24.65 0.61 -12.15
N SER A 21 -25.10 1.84 -12.38
CA SER A 21 -24.52 3.03 -11.76
C SER A 21 -24.78 3.08 -10.25
N PHE A 22 -25.98 2.72 -9.80
CA PHE A 22 -26.28 2.59 -8.37
C PHE A 22 -25.51 1.42 -7.74
N LEU A 23 -25.37 0.30 -8.45
CA LEU A 23 -24.58 -0.84 -7.98
C LEU A 23 -23.09 -0.47 -7.91
N PHE A 24 -22.57 0.29 -8.86
CA PHE A 24 -21.20 0.80 -8.87
C PHE A 24 -20.97 1.84 -7.78
N CYS A 25 -21.86 2.82 -7.60
CA CYS A 25 -21.80 3.75 -6.47
C CYS A 25 -21.90 3.01 -5.14
N TYR A 26 -22.77 2.00 -5.04
CA TYR A 26 -22.85 1.13 -3.87
C TYR A 26 -21.54 0.37 -3.65
N PHE A 27 -20.86 -0.11 -4.69
CA PHE A 27 -19.55 -0.75 -4.57
C PHE A 27 -18.43 0.23 -4.22
N VAL A 28 -18.44 1.47 -4.73
CA VAL A 28 -17.46 2.52 -4.40
C VAL A 28 -17.66 3.03 -2.97
N GLU A 29 -18.92 3.19 -2.54
CA GLU A 29 -19.27 3.52 -1.15
C GLU A 29 -18.98 2.34 -0.21
N LYS A 30 -19.08 1.09 -0.71
CA LYS A 30 -18.63 -0.14 -0.04
C LYS A 30 -17.14 -0.46 -0.25
N GLU A 31 -16.40 0.36 -0.99
CA GLU A 31 -14.93 0.31 -1.03
C GLU A 31 -14.29 1.11 0.11
N GLU A 32 -15.11 1.73 0.98
CA GLU A 32 -14.96 1.40 2.41
C GLU A 32 -15.30 -0.08 2.59
N LEU A 33 -14.36 -0.97 2.25
CA LEU A 33 -14.50 -2.43 2.35
C LEU A 33 -14.80 -2.81 3.80
N THR A 34 -16.09 -2.82 4.16
CA THR A 34 -16.59 -3.55 5.33
C THR A 34 -16.42 -5.04 5.02
N PHE A 35 -15.26 -5.54 5.42
CA PHE A 35 -14.96 -6.91 5.77
C PHE A 35 -16.16 -7.52 6.50
N GLN A 36 -16.57 -8.74 6.15
CA GLN A 36 -17.47 -9.52 7.01
C GLN A 36 -16.78 -9.65 8.38
N PRO A 37 -17.38 -9.16 9.48
CA PRO A 37 -16.79 -9.37 10.79
C PRO A 37 -16.84 -10.87 11.06
N SER A 38 -15.67 -11.51 11.13
CA SER A 38 -15.58 -12.64 12.05
C SER A 38 -15.92 -12.09 13.44
N GLN A 39 -16.75 -12.82 14.16
CA GLN A 39 -17.35 -12.44 15.45
C GLN A 39 -16.28 -12.20 16.53
N ASN A 40 -15.58 -11.07 16.45
CA ASN A 40 -14.73 -10.51 17.48
C ASN A 40 -15.01 -9.01 17.53
N ASN A 41 -15.44 -8.54 18.70
CA ASN A 41 -15.90 -7.17 18.98
C ASN A 41 -14.92 -6.09 18.50
N PHE A 42 -15.14 -5.52 17.32
CA PHE A 42 -14.51 -4.27 16.90
C PHE A 42 -15.57 -3.18 16.73
N THR A 43 -15.40 -2.10 17.49
CA THR A 43 -16.14 -0.84 17.34
C THR A 43 -15.81 -0.18 16.00
N PRO A 44 -16.79 0.34 15.25
CA PRO A 44 -16.54 1.03 13.99
C PRO A 44 -15.74 2.30 14.23
N ILE A 45 -14.58 2.45 13.58
CA ILE A 45 -13.83 3.72 13.55
C ILE A 45 -14.46 4.57 12.45
N SER A 46 -15.49 5.34 12.80
CA SER A 46 -16.17 6.27 11.89
C SER A 46 -15.65 7.71 11.96
N HIS A 47 -14.46 7.95 12.54
CA HIS A 47 -13.86 9.29 12.63
C HIS A 47 -12.35 9.20 12.35
N PHE A 48 -11.94 9.27 11.09
CA PHE A 48 -10.62 9.81 10.76
C PHE A 48 -10.68 11.32 11.01
N ASN A 49 -10.51 11.71 12.27
CA ASN A 49 -10.18 13.08 12.60
C ASN A 49 -8.79 13.35 12.02
N SER A 50 -8.69 14.24 11.03
CA SER A 50 -7.42 14.71 10.47
C SER A 50 -6.47 15.37 11.49
N ASN A 51 -6.93 15.51 12.75
CA ASN A 51 -6.16 16.00 13.89
C ASN A 51 -5.61 14.89 14.81
N GLU A 52 -5.95 13.61 14.60
CA GLU A 52 -5.43 12.47 15.37
C GLU A 52 -4.28 11.72 14.67
N ASN A 53 -4.01 12.03 13.38
CA ASN A 53 -2.79 11.61 12.68
C ASN A 53 -1.53 12.40 13.09
N LYS A 54 -1.55 13.04 14.25
CA LYS A 54 -0.31 13.43 14.90
C LYS A 54 0.28 12.15 15.47
N VAL A 55 0.96 11.38 14.62
CA VAL A 55 1.91 10.34 15.03
C VAL A 55 2.63 10.90 16.23
N ILE A 56 2.48 10.24 17.38
CA ILE A 56 3.04 10.72 18.64
C ILE A 56 4.55 10.60 18.50
N LYS A 57 5.19 11.63 17.92
CA LYS A 57 6.63 11.72 17.67
C LYS A 57 7.45 11.57 18.97
N HIS A 58 6.79 11.66 20.13
CA HIS A 58 7.38 11.61 21.46
C HIS A 58 7.70 10.20 22.00
N SER A 59 7.27 9.10 21.38
CA SER A 59 7.60 7.74 21.87
C SER A 59 8.76 7.05 21.16
N TYR A 60 9.24 7.60 20.04
CA TYR A 60 10.32 7.01 19.26
C TYR A 60 11.68 7.59 19.65
N THR A 61 12.71 6.76 19.63
CA THR A 61 14.11 7.19 19.79
C THR A 61 14.60 7.74 18.46
N PRO A 62 15.04 9.01 18.37
CA PRO A 62 15.63 9.52 17.13
C PRO A 62 16.83 8.69 16.70
N HIS A 63 16.94 8.40 15.40
CA HIS A 63 18.06 7.66 14.82
C HIS A 63 18.40 8.21 13.44
N GLU A 64 19.69 8.17 13.10
CA GLU A 64 20.18 8.44 11.74
C GLU A 64 19.70 7.35 10.77
N PRO A 65 19.83 7.52 9.44
CA PRO A 65 19.54 6.45 8.51
C PRO A 65 20.36 5.19 8.81
N ILE A 66 19.73 4.03 8.66
CA ILE A 66 20.36 2.74 8.95
C ILE A 66 20.75 2.07 7.65
N LEU A 67 22.01 1.67 7.53
CA LEU A 67 22.54 0.90 6.42
C LEU A 67 23.08 -0.43 6.95
N ILE A 68 22.61 -1.54 6.39
CA ILE A 68 23.07 -2.89 6.68
C ILE A 68 23.67 -3.49 5.41
N GLU A 69 25.00 -3.57 5.35
CA GLU A 69 25.76 -4.18 4.24
C GLU A 69 26.48 -5.44 4.70
N THR A 70 26.68 -5.61 6.01
CA THR A 70 27.47 -6.69 6.59
C THR A 70 26.93 -7.15 7.95
N TYR A 71 27.44 -8.28 8.46
CA TYR A 71 27.19 -8.73 9.83
C TYR A 71 27.68 -7.76 10.91
N HIS A 72 28.65 -6.90 10.60
CA HIS A 72 29.14 -5.93 11.57
C HIS A 72 28.07 -4.88 11.89
N ASP A 73 27.35 -4.42 10.88
CA ASP A 73 26.29 -3.41 11.03
C ASP A 73 25.12 -3.95 11.86
N LEU A 74 24.83 -5.25 11.73
CA LEU A 74 23.82 -5.94 12.53
C LEU A 74 24.15 -6.00 14.03
N SER A 75 25.43 -5.84 14.42
CA SER A 75 25.82 -5.87 15.84
C SER A 75 25.28 -4.69 16.66
N GLU A 76 24.83 -3.61 15.99
CA GLU A 76 24.15 -2.48 16.61
C GLU A 76 22.68 -2.78 16.98
N PHE A 77 22.11 -3.85 16.39
CA PHE A 77 20.69 -4.18 16.45
C PHE A 77 20.42 -5.59 17.01
N PRO A 78 20.96 -5.95 18.18
CA PRO A 78 21.00 -7.33 18.62
C PRO A 78 19.60 -7.90 18.92
N GLY A 79 19.27 -8.97 18.20
CA GLY A 79 18.36 -10.02 18.63
C GLY A 79 16.87 -9.72 18.88
N SER A 80 16.20 -10.79 19.31
CA SER A 80 14.78 -11.09 19.50
C SER A 80 13.75 -10.61 18.46
N GLY A 81 14.22 -10.20 17.30
CA GLY A 81 13.51 -10.42 16.04
C GLY A 81 13.69 -11.88 15.61
N THR A 82 13.06 -12.83 16.28
CA THR A 82 13.54 -14.21 16.31
C THR A 82 13.32 -15.06 15.04
N GLU A 83 14.33 -15.83 14.60
CA GLU A 83 14.20 -17.27 14.34
C GLU A 83 14.83 -18.17 15.44
N ALA A 84 15.60 -17.60 16.37
CA ALA A 84 15.74 -18.05 17.78
C ALA A 84 16.40 -16.97 18.64
N ASP A 85 17.18 -16.06 18.04
CA ASP A 85 17.42 -14.70 18.55
C ASP A 85 17.99 -13.67 17.51
N PRO A 86 17.57 -13.63 16.24
CA PRO A 86 18.15 -12.67 15.27
C PRO A 86 17.51 -11.27 15.30
N TYR A 87 18.15 -10.35 14.57
CA TYR A 87 18.25 -8.90 14.83
C TYR A 87 16.92 -8.14 14.85
N ILE A 88 16.92 -7.01 15.55
CA ILE A 88 15.75 -6.14 15.62
C ILE A 88 16.09 -4.67 15.49
N ILE A 89 15.38 -4.00 14.57
CA ILE A 89 15.33 -2.55 14.47
C ILE A 89 13.94 -2.15 14.96
N GLU A 90 13.85 -1.51 16.14
CA GLU A 90 12.57 -1.14 16.72
C GLU A 90 12.54 0.22 17.42
N ASN A 91 11.36 0.83 17.42
CA ASN A 91 11.06 2.06 18.16
C ASN A 91 11.93 3.27 17.77
N TYR A 92 12.45 3.29 16.53
CA TYR A 92 13.21 4.42 16.01
C TYR A 92 12.36 5.42 15.24
N ALA A 93 12.74 6.70 15.32
CA ALA A 93 12.29 7.77 14.44
C ALA A 93 13.45 8.19 13.54
N ILE A 94 13.33 7.92 12.24
CA ILE A 94 14.33 8.24 11.22
C ILE A 94 13.75 9.34 10.34
N THR A 95 14.18 10.58 10.56
CA THR A 95 13.62 11.78 9.91
C THR A 95 14.66 12.82 9.56
N GLY A 96 14.43 13.60 8.49
CA GLY A 96 15.19 14.83 8.22
C GLY A 96 16.43 14.65 7.34
N PHE A 97 16.50 13.58 6.56
CA PHE A 97 17.66 13.22 5.75
C PHE A 97 17.41 13.44 4.27
N ILE A 98 17.54 14.68 3.80
CA ILE A 98 17.36 15.04 2.38
C ILE A 98 18.54 14.64 1.48
N TYR A 99 19.72 14.39 2.07
CA TYR A 99 20.94 14.07 1.34
C TYR A 99 21.27 12.57 1.30
N VAL A 100 20.46 11.74 1.97
CA VAL A 100 20.65 10.30 2.08
C VAL A 100 19.45 9.62 1.43
N ASN A 101 19.70 8.68 0.51
CA ASN A 101 18.65 8.16 -0.37
C ASN A 101 17.72 7.11 0.27
N TYR A 102 17.82 6.92 1.59
CA TYR A 102 17.11 5.88 2.34
C TYR A 102 16.85 6.29 3.79
N GLY A 103 15.80 5.75 4.41
CA GLY A 103 15.67 5.68 5.86
C GLY A 103 16.35 4.44 6.43
N ILE A 104 15.98 3.26 5.92
CA ILE A 104 16.64 1.97 6.20
C ILE A 104 17.00 1.32 4.87
N TRP A 105 18.25 0.93 4.68
CA TRP A 105 18.70 0.17 3.51
C TRP A 105 19.41 -1.10 3.94
N ILE A 106 18.90 -2.23 3.44
CA ILE A 106 19.50 -3.54 3.62
C ILE A 106 19.94 -4.03 2.25
N THR A 107 21.25 -4.23 2.10
CA THR A 107 21.86 -4.81 0.91
C THR A 107 22.95 -5.79 1.35
N PHE A 108 22.52 -6.99 1.70
CA PHE A 108 23.39 -8.00 2.28
C PHE A 108 23.00 -9.39 1.78
N ASP A 109 23.96 -10.10 1.19
CA ASP A 109 23.76 -11.36 0.48
C ASP A 109 23.77 -12.60 1.40
N ASP A 110 24.35 -12.49 2.59
CA ASP A 110 24.33 -13.58 3.57
C ASP A 110 22.93 -13.79 4.17
N LEU A 111 22.64 -15.04 4.55
CA LEU A 111 21.37 -15.41 5.18
C LEU A 111 21.35 -15.00 6.66
N PHE A 112 20.37 -14.18 7.01
CA PHE A 112 20.04 -13.81 8.37
C PHE A 112 18.53 -13.66 8.52
N PHE A 113 18.10 -13.34 9.74
CA PHE A 113 16.73 -12.95 10.01
C PHE A 113 16.76 -11.58 10.68
N LEU A 114 15.80 -10.74 10.34
CA LEU A 114 15.72 -9.38 10.85
C LEU A 114 14.26 -8.98 10.96
N VAL A 115 13.92 -8.33 12.07
CA VAL A 115 12.61 -7.68 12.24
C VAL A 115 12.82 -6.17 12.29
N ILE A 116 12.09 -5.46 11.43
CA ILE A 116 11.94 -4.01 11.49
C ILE A 116 10.52 -3.75 11.98
N ARG A 117 10.36 -3.23 13.19
CA ARG A 117 9.03 -3.01 13.75
C ARG A 117 8.86 -1.72 14.51
N ASN A 118 7.63 -1.21 14.54
CA ASN A 118 7.28 -0.04 15.35
C ASN A 118 8.26 1.12 15.11
N CYS A 119 8.68 1.35 13.86
CA CYS A 119 9.50 2.50 13.51
C CYS A 119 8.66 3.57 12.83
N TYR A 120 9.10 4.81 12.97
CA TYR A 120 8.61 5.95 12.23
C TYR A 120 9.67 6.43 11.25
N LEU A 121 9.36 6.42 9.96
CA LEU A 121 10.21 6.92 8.90
C LEU A 121 9.47 8.05 8.21
N GLY A 122 10.04 9.25 8.19
CA GLY A 122 9.34 10.43 7.69
C GLY A 122 10.26 11.52 7.17
N ASP A 123 9.69 12.48 6.45
CA ASP A 123 10.40 13.65 5.91
C ASP A 123 11.57 13.25 5.00
N GLY A 124 11.37 12.18 4.21
CA GLY A 124 12.40 11.56 3.37
C GLY A 124 12.60 12.22 2.02
N GLY A 125 11.58 12.92 1.51
CA GLY A 125 11.64 13.63 0.23
C GLY A 125 11.81 12.66 -0.96
N PRO A 126 12.75 12.91 -1.90
CA PRO A 126 12.88 12.14 -3.15
C PRO A 126 13.45 10.73 -2.98
N ASN A 127 13.55 10.26 -1.74
CA ASN A 127 14.31 9.08 -1.32
C ASN A 127 13.38 7.89 -1.05
N ASN A 128 13.93 6.75 -0.61
CA ASN A 128 13.12 5.58 -0.25
C ASN A 128 13.02 5.45 1.28
N GLY A 129 11.90 4.97 1.82
CA GLY A 129 11.75 4.71 3.25
C GLY A 129 12.58 3.52 3.66
N ILE A 130 12.15 2.33 3.24
CA ILE A 130 12.86 1.06 3.45
C ILE A 130 13.25 0.47 2.10
N ILE A 131 14.54 0.18 1.91
CA ILE A 131 15.10 -0.52 0.74
C ILE A 131 15.58 -1.89 1.18
N ILE A 132 15.12 -2.94 0.49
CA ILE A 132 15.59 -4.31 0.67
C ILE A 132 16.08 -4.82 -0.69
N GLU A 133 17.40 -4.88 -0.86
CA GLU A 133 18.03 -5.12 -2.16
C GLU A 133 18.99 -6.31 -2.12
N ASN A 134 18.98 -7.12 -3.17
CA ASN A 134 19.93 -8.22 -3.41
C ASN A 134 20.07 -9.21 -2.23
N THR A 135 18.97 -9.53 -1.55
CA THR A 135 19.00 -10.42 -0.38
C THR A 135 17.94 -11.51 -0.42
N HIS A 136 18.29 -12.68 0.11
CA HIS A 136 17.37 -13.81 0.27
C HIS A 136 17.12 -14.15 1.76
N SER A 137 17.40 -13.18 2.63
CA SER A 137 17.21 -13.28 4.08
C SER A 137 15.75 -13.18 4.49
N LYS A 138 15.42 -13.73 5.66
CA LYS A 138 14.07 -13.65 6.24
C LYS A 138 13.89 -12.31 6.94
N ILE A 139 13.43 -11.31 6.21
CA ILE A 139 13.20 -9.97 6.75
C ILE A 139 11.70 -9.77 6.96
N THR A 140 11.32 -9.40 8.17
CA THR A 140 9.94 -9.02 8.52
C THR A 140 9.88 -7.53 8.80
N VAL A 141 9.06 -6.81 8.05
CA VAL A 141 8.79 -5.38 8.25
C VAL A 141 7.35 -5.25 8.72
N THR A 142 7.13 -4.82 9.97
CA THR A 142 5.78 -4.82 10.56
C THR A 142 5.46 -3.63 11.46
N ASN A 143 4.22 -3.15 11.44
CA ASN A 143 3.75 -2.07 12.30
C ASN A 143 4.59 -0.78 12.21
N ASN A 144 5.17 -0.50 11.03
CA ASN A 144 5.90 0.74 10.78
C ASN A 144 4.96 1.82 10.22
N SER A 145 5.29 3.08 10.51
CA SER A 145 4.67 4.26 9.90
C SER A 145 5.69 4.93 8.99
N ILE A 146 5.41 4.98 7.68
CA ILE A 146 6.32 5.46 6.65
C ILE A 146 5.62 6.58 5.88
N ASN A 147 6.18 7.78 5.85
CA ASN A 147 5.54 8.92 5.19
C ASN A 147 6.50 9.77 4.35
N ASP A 148 5.98 10.37 3.28
CA ASP A 148 6.66 11.41 2.49
C ASP A 148 8.00 10.94 1.89
N TYR A 149 7.96 9.80 1.18
CA TYR A 149 9.08 9.24 0.41
C TYR A 149 8.71 9.08 -1.06
N HIS A 150 9.69 9.06 -1.96
CA HIS A 150 9.46 8.61 -3.34
C HIS A 150 8.98 7.14 -3.37
N ARG A 151 9.61 6.25 -2.59
CA ARG A 151 9.07 4.90 -2.35
C ARG A 151 8.99 4.63 -0.86
N GLY A 152 7.82 4.26 -0.35
CA GLY A 152 7.67 3.88 1.05
C GLY A 152 8.52 2.63 1.37
N ILE A 153 8.23 1.53 0.68
CA ILE A 153 9.02 0.29 0.76
C ILE A 153 9.38 -0.18 -0.65
N TYR A 154 10.67 -0.39 -0.90
CA TYR A 154 11.19 -0.88 -2.18
C TYR A 154 11.94 -2.20 -1.99
N ILE A 155 11.47 -3.25 -2.66
CA ILE A 155 12.08 -4.58 -2.65
C ILE A 155 12.64 -4.86 -4.05
N HIS A 156 13.95 -5.07 -4.16
CA HIS A 156 14.64 -5.27 -5.43
C HIS A 156 15.54 -6.49 -5.42
N SER A 157 15.31 -7.42 -6.36
CA SER A 157 16.11 -8.63 -6.50
C SER A 157 16.24 -9.41 -5.19
N SER A 158 15.12 -9.50 -4.44
CA SER A 158 15.10 -10.08 -3.10
C SER A 158 13.97 -11.10 -2.94
N ALA A 159 14.09 -11.98 -1.94
CA ALA A 159 13.08 -13.00 -1.65
C ALA A 159 12.85 -13.22 -0.16
N TYR A 160 11.72 -13.87 0.15
CA TYR A 160 11.34 -14.27 1.52
C TYR A 160 11.11 -13.10 2.47
N ILE A 161 10.70 -11.95 1.93
CA ILE A 161 10.38 -10.76 2.69
C ILE A 161 8.91 -10.80 3.11
N THR A 162 8.64 -10.47 4.37
CA THR A 162 7.29 -10.30 4.91
C THR A 162 7.04 -8.82 5.23
N LEU A 163 6.03 -8.22 4.60
CA LEU A 163 5.53 -6.89 4.95
C LEU A 163 4.14 -7.05 5.56
N ASP A 164 3.99 -6.77 6.85
CA ASP A 164 2.72 -6.94 7.55
C ASP A 164 2.29 -5.72 8.38
N SER A 165 1.06 -5.26 8.21
CA SER A 165 0.48 -4.23 9.09
C SER A 165 1.24 -2.89 9.11
N ASN A 166 1.89 -2.51 8.01
CA ASN A 166 2.53 -1.19 7.90
C ASN A 166 1.54 -0.13 7.40
N THR A 167 1.74 1.11 7.84
CA THR A 167 1.01 2.28 7.35
C THR A 167 1.95 3.14 6.53
N ILE A 168 1.64 3.30 5.24
CA ILE A 168 2.47 4.01 4.26
C ILE A 168 1.64 5.14 3.67
N THR A 169 2.07 6.38 3.84
CA THR A 169 1.30 7.57 3.49
C THR A 169 2.10 8.55 2.64
N ASP A 170 1.43 9.27 1.75
CA ASP A 170 2.01 10.42 1.03
C ASP A 170 3.29 10.09 0.26
N CYS A 171 3.39 8.87 -0.27
CA CYS A 171 4.54 8.43 -1.06
C CYS A 171 4.22 8.43 -2.57
N ASP A 172 5.21 8.55 -3.46
CA ASP A 172 4.94 8.34 -4.89
C ASP A 172 4.57 6.87 -5.15
N SER A 173 5.39 5.93 -4.69
CA SER A 173 5.03 4.51 -4.57
C SER A 173 4.91 4.11 -3.11
N GLY A 174 3.81 3.45 -2.70
CA GLY A 174 3.67 2.91 -1.35
C GLY A 174 4.59 1.70 -1.14
N VAL A 175 4.29 0.59 -1.84
CA VAL A 175 5.12 -0.62 -1.90
C VAL A 175 5.44 -0.96 -3.36
N GLU A 176 6.71 -1.15 -3.67
CA GLU A 176 7.17 -1.52 -5.02
C GLU A 176 8.11 -2.72 -4.98
N LEU A 177 7.80 -3.74 -5.80
CA LEU A 177 8.63 -4.93 -6.00
C LEU A 177 9.23 -4.94 -7.42
N ARG A 178 10.53 -5.19 -7.52
CA ARG A 178 11.22 -5.43 -8.79
C ARG A 178 12.07 -6.69 -8.73
N ASN A 179 11.96 -7.56 -9.72
CA ASN A 179 12.73 -8.80 -9.86
C ASN A 179 12.74 -9.65 -8.58
N SER A 180 11.65 -9.61 -7.80
CA SER A 180 11.61 -10.17 -6.44
C SER A 180 10.60 -11.30 -6.35
N TYR A 181 10.87 -12.32 -5.54
CA TYR A 181 10.03 -13.52 -5.52
C TYR A 181 9.75 -14.06 -4.12
N ALA A 182 8.67 -14.85 -4.01
CA ALA A 182 8.29 -15.51 -2.75
C ALA A 182 8.14 -14.56 -1.55
N ASN A 183 7.69 -13.32 -1.78
CA ASN A 183 7.41 -12.34 -0.73
C ASN A 183 5.95 -12.38 -0.29
N ASN A 184 5.68 -12.02 0.96
CA ASN A 184 4.34 -11.95 1.53
C ASN A 184 4.03 -10.52 1.97
N ILE A 185 3.03 -9.89 1.33
CA ILE A 185 2.65 -8.50 1.55
C ILE A 185 1.20 -8.52 2.03
N THR A 186 1.01 -8.34 3.34
CA THR A 186 -0.28 -8.52 4.01
C THR A 186 -0.69 -7.34 4.88
N SER A 187 -1.99 -7.04 4.91
CA SER A 187 -2.56 -6.12 5.90
C SER A 187 -1.96 -4.71 5.93
N ASN A 188 -1.28 -4.28 4.86
CA ASN A 188 -0.66 -2.95 4.79
C ASN A 188 -1.68 -1.91 4.33
N ILE A 189 -1.58 -0.71 4.88
CA ILE A 189 -2.40 0.45 4.50
C ILE A 189 -1.51 1.38 3.69
N MET A 190 -1.86 1.62 2.44
CA MET A 190 -1.21 2.58 1.54
C MET A 190 -2.21 3.69 1.24
N HIS A 191 -1.95 4.88 1.73
CA HIS A 191 -2.88 6.00 1.65
C HIS A 191 -2.24 7.22 1.00
N ASN A 192 -2.97 7.89 0.10
CA ASN A 192 -2.48 9.07 -0.62
C ASN A 192 -1.14 8.83 -1.34
N CYS A 193 -0.95 7.61 -1.85
CA CYS A 193 0.21 7.28 -2.67
C CYS A 193 -0.15 7.33 -4.15
N ASN A 194 0.70 7.86 -5.03
CA ASN A 194 0.39 7.89 -6.47
C ASN A 194 0.15 6.46 -7.00
N ILE A 195 1.07 5.56 -6.66
CA ILE A 195 0.96 4.10 -6.84
C ILE A 195 0.94 3.47 -5.45
N GLY A 196 -0.17 2.85 -5.05
CA GLY A 196 -0.23 2.19 -3.72
C GLY A 196 0.70 0.99 -3.63
N LEU A 197 0.46 -0.01 -4.47
CA LEU A 197 1.18 -1.29 -4.50
C LEU A 197 1.49 -1.66 -5.94
N SER A 198 2.74 -2.01 -6.23
CA SER A 198 3.16 -2.45 -7.56
C SER A 198 4.20 -3.56 -7.53
N ALA A 199 4.20 -4.40 -8.56
CA ALA A 199 5.20 -5.42 -8.80
C ALA A 199 5.48 -5.50 -10.31
N ASN A 200 6.74 -5.59 -10.70
CA ASN A 200 7.11 -5.75 -12.11
C ASN A 200 6.85 -7.19 -12.62
N ILE A 201 6.89 -7.38 -13.94
CA ILE A 201 6.59 -8.67 -14.59
C ILE A 201 7.52 -9.81 -14.16
N ASP A 202 8.74 -9.48 -13.78
CA ASP A 202 9.75 -10.44 -13.34
C ASP A 202 9.62 -10.79 -11.85
N SER A 203 8.71 -10.14 -11.11
CA SER A 203 8.43 -10.43 -9.71
C SER A 203 7.40 -11.55 -9.58
N THR A 204 7.85 -12.77 -9.29
CA THR A 204 7.02 -13.99 -9.34
C THR A 204 6.75 -14.61 -7.97
N TYR A 205 5.68 -15.39 -7.83
CA TYR A 205 5.34 -16.11 -6.58
C TYR A 205 5.16 -15.22 -5.33
N ASN A 206 4.81 -13.95 -5.51
CA ASN A 206 4.50 -13.05 -4.41
C ASN A 206 3.02 -13.16 -4.01
N THR A 207 2.75 -13.04 -2.71
CA THR A 207 1.39 -13.03 -2.15
C THR A 207 1.02 -11.61 -1.73
N PHE A 208 -0.14 -11.14 -2.18
CA PHE A 208 -0.72 -9.87 -1.78
C PHE A 208 -2.12 -10.13 -1.22
N PHE A 209 -2.33 -9.88 0.08
CA PHE A 209 -3.59 -10.21 0.73
C PHE A 209 -3.99 -9.17 1.78
N SER A 210 -5.27 -8.78 1.80
CA SER A 210 -5.83 -7.82 2.78
C SER A 210 -5.11 -6.46 2.87
N ASN A 211 -4.44 -6.04 1.81
CA ASN A 211 -3.88 -4.69 1.76
C ASN A 211 -4.95 -3.67 1.36
N ILE A 212 -4.88 -2.47 1.94
CA ILE A 212 -5.79 -1.36 1.65
C ILE A 212 -5.02 -0.30 0.88
N VAL A 213 -5.45 0.00 -0.35
CA VAL A 213 -4.92 1.13 -1.14
C VAL A 213 -6.02 2.17 -1.27
N SER A 214 -5.79 3.38 -0.77
CA SER A 214 -6.79 4.45 -0.76
C SER A 214 -6.19 5.79 -1.20
N ASN A 215 -7.03 6.65 -1.77
CA ASN A 215 -6.65 7.98 -2.26
C ASN A 215 -5.44 7.99 -3.22
N SER A 216 -5.27 6.93 -4.01
CA SER A 216 -4.24 6.91 -5.04
C SER A 216 -4.73 7.53 -6.35
N ILE A 217 -3.84 8.25 -7.05
CA ILE A 217 -4.17 8.92 -8.33
C ILE A 217 -4.70 7.89 -9.35
N LEU A 218 -4.18 6.67 -9.34
CA LEU A 218 -4.66 5.58 -10.19
C LEU A 218 -6.09 5.15 -9.90
N VAL A 219 -6.52 5.14 -8.63
CA VAL A 219 -7.92 4.87 -8.27
C VAL A 219 -8.82 5.99 -8.82
N TYR A 220 -8.40 7.25 -8.70
CA TYR A 220 -9.13 8.37 -9.29
C TYR A 220 -9.20 8.30 -10.82
N LEU A 221 -8.10 7.93 -11.49
CA LEU A 221 -8.07 7.79 -12.94
C LEU A 221 -8.99 6.65 -13.41
N LEU A 222 -8.99 5.51 -12.72
CA LEU A 222 -9.89 4.40 -13.01
C LEU A 222 -11.36 4.83 -12.87
N ILE A 223 -11.69 5.53 -11.79
CA ILE A 223 -13.05 6.08 -11.58
C ILE A 223 -13.41 7.06 -12.70
N LEU A 224 -12.51 7.97 -13.08
CA LEU A 224 -12.76 8.95 -14.14
C LEU A 224 -13.00 8.27 -15.50
N VAL A 225 -12.19 7.24 -15.84
CA VAL A 225 -12.36 6.45 -17.06
C VAL A 225 -13.71 5.73 -17.07
N VAL A 226 -14.12 5.14 -15.95
CA VAL A 226 -15.44 4.51 -15.81
C VAL A 226 -16.57 5.54 -16.00
N ILE A 227 -16.48 6.72 -15.38
CA ILE A 227 -17.45 7.80 -15.56
C ILE A 227 -17.52 8.24 -17.03
N MET A 228 -16.37 8.43 -17.69
CA MET A 228 -16.32 8.80 -19.11
C MET A 228 -16.98 7.74 -20.01
N LEU A 229 -16.74 6.46 -19.76
CA LEU A 229 -17.38 5.37 -20.48
C LEU A 229 -18.90 5.37 -20.27
N LEU A 230 -19.36 5.58 -19.04
CA LEU A 230 -20.80 5.68 -18.73
C LEU A 230 -21.46 6.87 -19.45
N LEU A 231 -20.80 8.03 -19.50
CA LEU A 231 -21.28 9.21 -20.22
C LEU A 231 -21.35 8.97 -21.75
N LEU A 232 -20.35 8.29 -22.33
CA LEU A 232 -20.36 7.92 -23.74
C LEU A 232 -21.51 6.97 -24.08
N ILE A 233 -21.76 5.97 -23.21
CA ILE A 233 -22.89 5.05 -23.36
C ILE A 233 -24.22 5.81 -23.29
N LEU A 234 -24.37 6.73 -22.32
CA LEU A 234 -25.56 7.55 -22.18
C LEU A 234 -25.82 8.40 -23.44
N PHE A 235 -24.78 9.05 -23.96
CA PHE A 235 -24.88 9.87 -25.17
C PHE A 235 -25.25 9.05 -26.41
N ALA A 236 -24.69 7.85 -26.56
CA ALA A 236 -25.02 6.92 -27.63
C ALA A 236 -26.51 6.50 -27.55
N ILE A 237 -27.03 6.27 -26.35
CA ILE A 237 -28.45 5.93 -26.15
C ILE A 237 -29.34 7.09 -26.57
N VAL A 238 -29.07 8.32 -26.10
CA VAL A 238 -29.84 9.52 -26.47
C VAL A 238 -29.92 9.66 -27.99
N ARG A 239 -28.80 9.54 -28.70
CA ARG A 239 -28.78 9.60 -30.18
C ARG A 239 -29.57 8.49 -30.87
N LEU A 240 -29.69 7.31 -30.27
CA LEU A 240 -30.50 6.22 -30.84
C LEU A 240 -32.00 6.41 -30.58
N THR A 241 -32.35 7.26 -29.62
CA THR A 241 -33.74 7.60 -29.26
C THR A 241 -34.32 8.75 -30.07
N GLU A 242 -33.48 9.66 -30.56
CA GLU A 242 -33.81 10.70 -31.56
C GLU A 242 -34.06 10.07 -32.95
#